data_AF-A0A499UMF6-F1
#
_entry.id   AF-A0A499UMF6-F1
#
_cell.length_a   1.000
_cell.length_b   1.000
_cell.length_c   1.000
_cell.angle_alpha   90.00
_cell.angle_beta   90.00
_cell.angle_gamma   90.00
#
_symmetry.space_group_name_H-M   'P 1'
#
loop_
_entity.id
_entity.type
_entity.pdbx_description
1 polymer ?
#
loop_
_entity_poly.entity_id
_entity_poly.type
_entity_poly.pdbx_seq_one_letter_code
_entity_poly.pdbx_strand_id
1 'polypeptide(L)'
;MATFEQDWVLLEPDMHPLAHKVPAEHRWIELSDGRVTVYGVCPPDQSQRCRVEHRLACPVQPPPDLWPWLTSLRGENARRVERQDDPGPPPPPEEWPDAG
;
A
#
# COMPACT_ATOMS: atom_id res chain seq x y z
N MET A 1 5.32 0.91 -33.57
CA MET A 1 4.46 1.70 -32.66
C MET A 1 4.47 0.94 -31.34
N ALA A 2 5.30 1.37 -30.38
CA ALA A 2 5.34 0.71 -29.08
C ALA A 2 4.10 1.17 -28.31
N THR A 3 3.14 0.27 -28.13
CA THR A 3 2.09 0.45 -27.13
C THR A 3 2.80 0.55 -25.79
N PHE A 4 2.69 1.70 -25.11
CA PHE A 4 2.98 1.75 -23.69
C PHE A 4 2.01 0.77 -23.04
N GLU A 5 2.50 -0.42 -22.68
CA GLU A 5 1.77 -1.33 -21.83
C GLU A 5 1.59 -0.61 -20.50
N GLN A 6 0.38 -0.10 -20.29
CA GLN A 6 0.02 0.55 -19.04
C GLN A 6 -0.26 -0.56 -18.03
N ASP A 7 0.77 -1.00 -17.33
CA ASP A 7 0.62 -1.87 -16.18
C ASP A 7 0.04 -1.08 -15.00
N TRP A 8 -1.11 -1.55 -14.52
CA TRP A 8 -1.71 -1.03 -13.30
C TRP A 8 -1.18 -1.81 -12.12
N VAL A 9 -0.66 -1.10 -11.11
CA VAL A 9 -0.19 -1.70 -9.88
C VAL A 9 -1.02 -1.21 -8.69
N LEU A 10 -1.41 -2.14 -7.82
CA LEU A 10 -2.03 -1.78 -6.55
C LEU A 10 -0.93 -1.36 -5.58
N LEU A 11 -1.03 -0.15 -5.03
CA LEU A 11 -0.09 0.37 -4.04
C LEU A 11 -0.57 0.10 -2.62
N GLU A 12 0.38 -0.16 -1.72
CA GLU A 12 0.10 -0.35 -0.31
C GLU A 12 -0.48 0.95 0.31
N PRO A 13 -1.66 0.89 0.93
CA PRO A 13 -2.23 2.05 1.60
C PRO A 13 -1.39 2.48 2.81
N ASP A 14 -1.43 3.78 3.12
CA ASP A 14 -0.83 4.38 4.33
C ASP A 14 0.67 4.17 4.56
N MET A 15 1.41 3.63 3.58
CA MET A 15 2.84 3.37 3.70
C MET A 15 3.66 4.22 2.75
N HIS A 16 4.61 4.98 3.31
CA HIS A 16 5.51 5.83 2.55
C HIS A 16 6.95 5.67 3.06
N PRO A 17 7.70 4.61 2.73
CA PRO A 17 9.02 4.43 3.29
C PRO A 17 9.99 5.44 2.66
N LEU A 18 11.16 5.61 3.30
CA LEU A 18 12.27 6.29 2.66
C LEU A 18 12.71 5.48 1.44
N ALA A 19 12.83 6.15 0.30
CA ALA A 19 13.10 5.52 -0.98
C ALA A 19 14.41 4.72 -0.95
N HIS A 20 15.45 5.19 -0.25
CA HIS A 20 16.72 4.46 -0.13
C HIS A 20 16.60 3.11 0.61
N LYS A 21 15.49 2.84 1.31
CA LYS A 21 15.20 1.55 1.96
C LYS A 21 14.43 0.58 1.08
N VAL A 22 14.09 1.00 -0.15
CA VAL A 22 13.33 0.23 -1.12
C VAL A 22 14.19 0.04 -2.38
N PRO A 23 14.28 -1.19 -2.93
CA PRO A 23 15.02 -1.42 -4.18
C PRO A 23 14.47 -0.62 -5.34
N ALA A 24 15.33 -0.37 -6.33
CA ALA A 24 15.02 0.40 -7.52
C ALA A 24 13.72 -0.01 -8.22
N GLU A 25 13.50 -1.31 -8.36
CA GLU A 25 12.39 -1.88 -9.12
C GLU A 25 11.04 -1.78 -8.38
N HIS A 26 11.04 -1.45 -7.08
CA HIS A 26 9.84 -1.37 -6.24
C HIS A 26 9.59 0.03 -5.66
N ARG A 27 10.40 1.02 -6.07
CA ARG A 27 10.27 2.42 -5.66
C ARG A 27 9.27 3.15 -6.56
N TRP A 28 8.06 3.38 -6.07
CA TRP A 28 7.06 4.18 -6.77
C TRP A 28 7.10 5.61 -6.25
N ILE A 29 7.71 6.53 -7.00
CA ILE A 29 7.84 7.94 -6.60
C ILE A 29 6.58 8.69 -7.00
N GLU A 30 5.86 9.22 -6.03
CA GLU A 30 4.74 10.13 -6.28
C GLU A 30 5.25 11.48 -6.77
N LEU A 31 4.73 11.90 -7.92
CA LEU A 31 4.93 13.20 -8.51
C LEU A 31 3.88 14.19 -7.96
N SER A 32 4.13 15.49 -8.12
CA SER A 32 3.23 16.54 -7.63
C SER A 32 1.83 16.52 -8.24
N ASP A 33 1.65 15.85 -9.38
CA ASP A 33 0.37 15.67 -10.06
C ASP A 33 -0.37 14.38 -9.66
N GLY A 34 0.11 13.67 -8.63
CA GLY A 34 -0.49 12.44 -8.13
C GLY A 34 -0.18 11.20 -8.98
N ARG A 35 0.64 11.32 -10.03
CA ARG A 35 1.15 10.18 -10.79
C ARG A 35 2.33 9.53 -10.07
N VAL A 36 2.57 8.26 -10.37
CA VAL A 36 3.73 7.51 -9.84
C VAL A 36 4.69 7.12 -10.95
N THR A 37 5.99 7.14 -10.65
CA THR A 37 7.05 6.72 -11.59
C THR A 37 8.12 5.89 -10.88
N VAL A 38 8.74 4.96 -11.61
CA VAL A 38 9.82 4.10 -11.11
C VAL A 38 11.15 4.58 -11.70
N TYR A 39 12.03 5.12 -10.87
CA TYR A 39 13.39 5.49 -11.27
C TYR A 39 14.35 4.32 -11.01
N GLY A 40 14.49 3.44 -11.99
CA GLY A 40 15.36 2.24 -11.89
C GLY A 40 16.86 2.54 -11.78
N VAL A 41 17.31 3.75 -12.14
CA VAL A 41 18.73 4.02 -12.42
C VAL A 41 19.37 5.13 -11.58
N CYS A 42 18.59 5.98 -10.91
CA CYS A 42 19.13 7.07 -10.08
C CYS A 42 18.99 6.71 -8.58
N PRO A 43 20.05 6.86 -7.77
CA PRO A 43 19.91 6.78 -6.32
C PRO A 43 18.93 7.87 -5.85
N PRO A 44 17.95 7.53 -5.01
CA PRO A 44 17.00 8.52 -4.53
C PRO A 44 17.69 9.44 -3.52
N ASP A 45 17.15 10.64 -3.35
CA ASP A 45 17.54 11.46 -2.20
C ASP A 45 17.21 10.73 -0.89
N GLN A 46 18.03 10.96 0.15
CA GLN A 46 17.90 10.26 1.44
C GLN A 46 16.58 10.57 2.16
N SER A 47 15.99 11.74 1.91
CA SER A 47 14.72 12.19 2.48
C SER A 47 13.50 11.82 1.63
N GLN A 48 13.73 11.46 0.36
CA GLN A 48 12.68 11.14 -0.58
C GLN A 48 11.87 9.93 -0.10
N ARG A 49 10.55 10.05 -0.15
CA ARG A 49 9.61 8.96 0.18
C ARG A 49 9.06 8.36 -1.10
N CYS A 50 8.66 7.09 -1.04
CA CYS A 50 8.02 6.41 -2.16
C CYS A 50 6.75 5.69 -1.68
N ARG A 51 6.08 5.02 -2.60
CA ARG A 51 5.04 4.03 -2.36
C ARG A 51 5.60 2.66 -2.73
N VAL A 52 4.95 1.59 -2.26
CA VAL A 52 5.33 0.21 -2.57
C VAL A 52 4.11 -0.57 -3.05
N GLU A 53 4.34 -1.64 -3.79
CA GLU A 53 3.27 -2.48 -4.32
C GLU A 53 2.61 -3.28 -3.20
N HIS A 54 1.28 -3.30 -3.18
CA HIS A 54 0.52 -4.06 -2.19
C HIS A 54 0.86 -5.55 -2.24
N ARG A 55 1.19 -6.12 -3.41
CA ARG A 55 1.59 -7.53 -3.51
C ARG A 55 2.77 -7.89 -2.61
N LEU A 56 3.67 -6.93 -2.34
CA LEU A 56 4.82 -7.13 -1.46
C LEU A 56 4.39 -7.11 0.00
N ALA A 57 3.41 -6.30 0.38
CA ALA A 57 2.91 -6.11 1.74
C ALA A 57 1.66 -6.96 2.06
N CYS A 58 1.15 -7.70 1.09
CA CYS A 58 -0.05 -8.53 1.22
C CYS A 58 0.20 -9.69 2.20
N PRO A 59 -0.64 -9.87 3.23
CA PRO A 59 -0.42 -10.89 4.26
C PRO A 59 -0.61 -12.32 3.74
N VAL A 60 -1.36 -12.50 2.64
CA VAL A 60 -1.65 -13.83 2.06
C VAL A 60 -0.64 -14.28 1.00
N GLN A 61 0.30 -13.41 0.60
CA GLN A 61 1.29 -13.76 -0.41
C GLN A 61 2.48 -14.50 0.21
N PRO A 62 2.97 -15.59 -0.42
CA PRO A 62 4.16 -16.29 0.07
C PRO A 62 5.37 -15.34 -0.01
N PRO A 63 6.20 -15.27 1.04
CA PRO A 63 7.34 -14.36 1.06
C PRO A 63 8.36 -14.74 -0.03
N PRO A 64 8.74 -13.82 -0.92
CA PRO A 64 10.15 -13.56 -1.06
C PRO A 64 10.55 -12.79 0.22
N ASP A 65 11.46 -13.36 0.99
CA ASP A 65 11.92 -12.75 2.25
C ASP A 65 12.94 -11.65 1.91
N LEU A 66 12.41 -10.57 1.35
CA LEU A 66 13.23 -9.56 0.69
C LEU A 66 13.92 -8.64 1.73
N TRP A 67 13.20 -8.18 2.77
CA TRP A 67 13.75 -7.26 3.79
C TRP A 67 12.92 -7.19 5.10
N PRO A 68 13.54 -6.89 6.27
CA PRO A 68 12.90 -7.01 7.59
C PRO A 68 11.65 -6.15 7.82
N TRP A 69 11.63 -4.92 7.29
CA TRP A 69 10.49 -4.01 7.52
C TRP A 69 9.23 -4.47 6.78
N LEU A 70 9.37 -5.22 5.68
CA LEU A 70 8.23 -5.75 4.92
C LEU A 70 7.55 -6.89 5.68
N THR A 71 8.33 -7.71 6.39
CA THR A 71 7.81 -8.75 7.28
C THR A 71 6.97 -8.14 8.41
N SER A 72 7.46 -7.06 9.03
CA SER A 72 6.69 -6.30 10.02
C SER A 72 5.40 -5.71 9.43
N LEU A 73 5.48 -5.14 8.23
CA LEU A 73 4.33 -4.54 7.55
C LEU A 73 3.25 -5.58 7.22
N ARG A 74 3.64 -6.77 6.71
CA ARG A 74 2.69 -7.88 6.49
C ARG A 74 1.99 -8.29 7.77
N GLY A 75 2.71 -8.33 8.90
CA GLY A 75 2.13 -8.63 10.21
C GLY A 75 1.12 -7.57 10.67
N GLU A 76 1.38 -6.29 10.46
CA GLU A 76 0.40 -5.22 10.72
C GLU A 76 -0.82 -5.35 9.80
N ASN A 77 -0.60 -5.63 8.52
CA ASN A 77 -1.68 -5.80 7.55
C ASN A 77 -2.57 -6.99 7.89
N ALA A 78 -2.00 -8.12 8.34
CA ALA A 78 -2.77 -9.24 8.85
C ALA A 78 -3.68 -8.82 10.02
N ARG A 79 -3.12 -8.11 11.01
CA ARG A 79 -3.91 -7.57 12.14
C ARG A 79 -4.98 -6.58 11.69
N ARG A 80 -4.71 -5.80 10.64
CA ARG A 80 -5.66 -4.84 10.09
C ARG A 80 -6.84 -5.55 9.43
N VAL A 81 -6.59 -6.65 8.72
CA VAL A 81 -7.63 -7.52 8.16
C VAL A 81 -8.48 -8.12 9.28
N GLU A 82 -7.86 -8.67 10.33
CA GLU A 82 -8.58 -9.21 11.49
C GLU A 82 -9.50 -8.17 12.14
N ARG A 83 -9.03 -6.91 12.29
CA ARG A 83 -9.86 -5.81 12.83
C ARG A 83 -11.01 -5.39 11.92
N GLN A 84 -10.88 -5.57 10.61
CA GLN A 84 -11.93 -5.20 9.64
C GLN A 84 -12.99 -6.30 9.52
N ASP A 85 -12.62 -7.55 9.75
CA ASP A 85 -13.53 -8.70 9.73
C ASP A 85 -14.33 -8.83 11.03
N ASP A 86 -13.85 -8.23 12.13
CA ASP A 86 -14.60 -8.14 13.39
C ASP A 86 -15.91 -7.36 13.15
N PRO A 87 -17.09 -8.02 13.23
CA PRO A 87 -18.35 -7.33 13.07
C PRO A 87 -18.47 -6.38 14.26
N GLY A 88 -18.29 -5.10 13.99
CA GLY A 88 -18.53 -4.05 14.97
C GLY A 88 -19.91 -4.21 15.62
N PRO A 89 -20.15 -3.55 16.76
CA PRO A 89 -21.44 -3.62 17.43
C PRO A 89 -22.57 -3.33 16.44
N PRO A 90 -23.68 -4.07 16.50
CA PRO A 90 -24.79 -3.87 15.56
C PRO A 90 -25.20 -2.39 15.57
N PRO A 91 -25.56 -1.83 14.40
CA PRO A 91 -26.03 -0.46 14.35
C PRO A 91 -27.20 -0.29 15.33
N PRO A 92 -27.33 0.88 15.99
CA PRO A 92 -28.49 1.15 16.83
C PRO A 92 -29.78 0.92 16.01
N PRO A 93 -30.88 0.48 16.64
CA PRO A 93 -32.16 0.37 15.96
C PRO A 93 -32.48 1.69 15.26
N GLU A 94 -32.82 1.64 13.98
CA GLU A 94 -33.21 2.84 13.26
C GLU A 94 -34.56 3.32 13.81
N GLU A 95 -34.54 4.40 14.60
CA GLU A 95 -35.74 5.10 15.04
C GLU A 95 -36.25 5.98 13.89
N TRP A 96 -37.23 5.47 13.15
CA TRP A 96 -37.89 6.23 12.10
C TRP A 96 -38.77 7.32 12.76
N PRO A 97 -38.73 8.57 12.29
CA PRO A 97 -39.60 9.61 12.81
C PRO A 97 -41.08 9.22 12.59
N ASP A 98 -41.89 9.37 13.64
CA ASP A 98 -43.32 9.10 13.62
C ASP A 98 -43.99 9.94 12.51
N ALA A 99 -44.62 9.28 11.55
CA ALA A 99 -45.38 9.94 10.50
C ALA A 99 -46.75 10.32 11.08
N GLY A 100 -46.80 11.50 11.72
CA GLY A 100 -48.03 12.10 12.24
C GLY A 100 -49.06 12.45 11.18
#